data_AF-A0A7K4H540-F1
#
_entry.id   AF-A0A7K4H540-F1
#
_cell.length_a   1.000
_cell.length_b   1.000
_cell.length_c   1.000
_cell.angle_alpha   90.00
_cell.angle_beta   90.00
_cell.angle_gamma   90.00
#
_symmetry.space_group_name_H-M   'P 1'
#
loop_
_entity.id
_entity.type
_entity.pdbx_description
1 polymer ?
#
loop_
_entity_poly.entity_id
_entity_poly.type
_entity_poly.pdbx_seq_one_letter_code
_entity_poly.pdbx_strand_id
1 'polypeptide(L)'
;MNQTENIDLAFIKIDYFKNKLRKYLQFIFELNLKIRAILLFGSVATGKARDDNEHSSDIDLFIISDDITVDLLKRSQWVVNLTRPVCSGIQALWRTSKEMESYVDSKYYLILDALDEGQILYDPDNFLRKLKERTFKELKEKGVIKTELYWQWPIKKFGDKIEY
;
A
#
# COMPACT_ATOMS: atom_id res chain seq x y z
N MET A 1 -4.21 22.25 -11.30
CA MET A 1 -2.87 21.65 -11.10
C MET A 1 -3.08 20.16 -10.88
N ASN A 2 -2.44 19.33 -11.71
CA ASN A 2 -2.63 17.89 -11.68
C ASN A 2 -1.93 17.36 -10.42
N GLN A 3 -2.65 16.75 -9.48
CA GLN A 3 -2.08 16.32 -8.18
C GLN A 3 -0.90 15.35 -8.36
N THR A 4 -0.81 14.69 -9.51
CA THR A 4 0.28 13.80 -9.90
C THR A 4 1.62 14.45 -10.19
N GLU A 5 1.67 15.75 -10.55
CA GLU A 5 2.93 16.41 -10.92
C GLU A 5 3.92 16.51 -9.75
N ASN A 6 3.42 16.41 -8.52
CA ASN A 6 4.22 16.47 -7.30
C ASN A 6 4.56 15.09 -6.71
N ILE A 7 4.16 14.00 -7.36
CA ILE A 7 4.47 12.63 -6.88
C ILE A 7 5.83 12.22 -7.42
N ASP A 8 6.80 12.09 -6.52
CA ASP A 8 8.13 11.58 -6.86
C ASP A 8 8.08 10.07 -7.15
N LEU A 9 8.46 9.70 -8.37
CA LEU A 9 8.59 8.32 -8.84
C LEU A 9 10.02 8.01 -9.29
N ALA A 10 11.01 8.83 -8.92
CA ALA A 10 12.40 8.66 -9.34
C ALA A 10 13.05 7.40 -8.76
N PHE A 11 12.55 6.90 -7.63
CA PHE A 11 13.04 5.66 -7.01
C PHE A 11 12.68 4.38 -7.80
N ILE A 12 11.72 4.44 -8.73
CA ILE A 12 11.34 3.30 -9.55
C ILE A 12 12.37 3.11 -10.66
N LYS A 13 13.09 1.98 -10.59
CA LYS A 13 14.23 1.67 -11.46
C LYS A 13 13.85 1.40 -12.92
N ILE A 14 12.69 0.78 -13.16
CA ILE A 14 12.27 0.31 -14.48
C ILE A 14 11.23 1.28 -15.04
N ASP A 15 11.52 1.88 -16.20
CA ASP A 15 10.68 2.91 -16.82
C ASP A 15 9.27 2.40 -17.18
N TYR A 16 9.14 1.12 -17.52
CA TYR A 16 7.84 0.48 -17.75
C TYR A 16 6.90 0.68 -16.54
N PHE A 17 7.33 0.26 -15.34
CA PHE A 17 6.52 0.39 -14.13
C PHE A 17 6.26 1.85 -13.76
N LYS A 18 7.28 2.71 -13.91
CA LYS A 18 7.17 4.15 -13.64
C LYS A 18 6.10 4.82 -14.51
N ASN A 19 6.13 4.57 -15.82
CA ASN A 19 5.17 5.15 -16.76
C ASN A 19 3.76 4.60 -16.55
N LYS A 20 3.66 3.30 -16.28
CA LYS A 20 2.39 2.62 -16.01
C LYS A 20 1.73 3.12 -14.73
N LEU A 21 2.50 3.23 -13.64
CA LEU A 21 2.02 3.82 -12.38
C LEU A 21 1.61 5.28 -12.58
N ARG A 22 2.42 6.09 -13.29
CA ARG A 22 2.05 7.49 -13.56
C ARG A 22 0.71 7.60 -14.28
N LYS A 23 0.49 6.79 -15.33
CA LYS A 23 -0.78 6.76 -16.06
C LYS A 23 -1.94 6.35 -15.16
N TYR A 24 -1.73 5.35 -14.30
CA TYR A 24 -2.74 4.92 -13.35
C TYR A 24 -3.08 6.03 -12.35
N LEU A 25 -2.08 6.67 -11.73
CA LEU A 25 -2.30 7.77 -10.78
C LEU A 25 -3.05 8.94 -11.43
N GLN A 26 -2.65 9.36 -12.65
CA GLN A 26 -3.35 10.42 -13.38
C GLN A 26 -4.83 10.11 -13.53
N PHE A 27 -5.14 8.89 -13.98
CA PHE A 27 -6.52 8.43 -14.10
C PHE A 27 -7.26 8.44 -12.76
N ILE A 28 -6.63 7.94 -11.68
CA ILE A 28 -7.25 7.91 -10.35
C ILE A 28 -7.57 9.31 -9.82
N PHE A 29 -6.69 10.29 -10.03
CA PHE A 29 -6.93 11.67 -9.59
C PHE A 29 -7.94 12.43 -10.45
N GLU A 30 -8.27 11.94 -11.64
CA GLU A 30 -9.36 12.46 -12.48
C GLU A 30 -10.74 11.91 -12.07
N LEU A 31 -10.78 10.86 -11.23
CA LEU A 31 -12.04 10.32 -10.74
C LEU A 31 -12.72 11.30 -9.77
N ASN A 32 -14.05 11.28 -9.74
CA ASN A 32 -14.83 12.00 -8.75
C ASN A 32 -14.85 11.26 -7.39
N LEU A 33 -13.67 11.02 -6.83
CA LEU A 33 -13.45 10.38 -5.54
C LEU A 33 -12.42 11.16 -4.74
N LYS A 34 -12.67 11.35 -3.45
CA LYS A 34 -11.69 11.92 -2.55
C LYS A 34 -10.66 10.86 -2.16
N ILE A 35 -9.52 10.87 -2.84
CA ILE A 35 -8.36 10.07 -2.44
C ILE A 35 -7.73 10.72 -1.22
N ARG A 36 -7.62 9.96 -0.13
CA ARG A 36 -6.98 10.39 1.10
C ARG A 36 -5.50 10.11 1.09
N ALA A 37 -5.10 8.89 0.73
CA ALA A 37 -3.71 8.50 0.70
C ALA A 37 -3.46 7.35 -0.31
N ILE A 38 -2.21 7.23 -0.78
CA ILE A 38 -1.74 6.18 -1.68
C ILE A 38 -0.39 5.66 -1.20
N LEU A 39 -0.27 4.35 -1.07
CA LEU A 39 0.96 3.64 -0.71
C LEU A 39 1.31 2.63 -1.81
N LEU A 40 2.51 2.75 -2.37
CA LEU A 40 3.11 1.74 -3.22
C LEU A 40 3.89 0.76 -2.36
N PHE A 41 3.70 -0.54 -2.57
CA PHE A 41 4.45 -1.56 -1.85
C PHE A 41 4.91 -2.67 -2.79
N GLY A 42 5.50 -3.73 -2.23
CA GLY A 42 5.93 -4.89 -2.99
C GLY A 42 7.20 -4.67 -3.81
N SER A 43 7.33 -5.45 -4.89
CA SER A 43 8.57 -5.58 -5.66
C SER A 43 8.97 -4.26 -6.36
N VAL A 44 7.98 -3.50 -6.83
CA VAL A 44 8.21 -2.20 -7.50
C VAL A 44 8.68 -1.14 -6.49
N ALA A 45 8.07 -1.09 -5.29
CA ALA A 45 8.50 -0.18 -4.23
C ALA A 45 9.94 -0.44 -3.76
N THR A 46 10.31 -1.71 -3.66
CA THR A 46 11.62 -2.16 -3.15
C THR A 46 12.71 -2.23 -4.24
N GLY A 47 12.35 -2.00 -5.50
CA GLY A 47 13.25 -2.15 -6.64
C GLY A 47 13.73 -3.59 -6.87
N LYS A 48 12.93 -4.57 -6.43
CA LYS A 48 13.09 -6.02 -6.65
C LYS A 48 12.18 -6.54 -7.77
N ALA A 49 11.39 -5.68 -8.41
CA ALA A 49 10.57 -6.04 -9.55
C ALA A 49 11.43 -6.65 -10.66
N ARG A 50 10.90 -7.69 -11.31
CA ARG A 50 11.62 -8.38 -12.38
C ARG A 50 11.69 -7.48 -13.61
N ASP A 51 12.91 -7.22 -14.07
CA ASP A 51 13.20 -6.61 -15.36
C ASP A 51 13.38 -7.72 -16.41
N ASP A 52 12.34 -8.55 -16.56
CA ASP A 52 12.27 -9.51 -17.64
C ASP A 52 11.55 -8.88 -18.85
N ASN A 53 11.77 -9.43 -20.05
CA ASN A 53 11.12 -8.92 -21.27
C ASN A 53 9.58 -8.89 -21.17
N GLU A 54 9.01 -9.68 -20.24
CA GLU A 54 7.58 -9.82 -20.01
C GLU A 54 7.03 -8.86 -18.95
N HIS A 55 7.90 -8.14 -18.22
CA HIS A 55 7.56 -7.30 -17.06
C HIS A 55 6.54 -7.97 -16.13
N SER A 56 6.83 -9.21 -15.73
CA SER A 56 5.87 -10.12 -15.07
C SER A 56 5.41 -9.68 -13.67
N SER A 57 6.04 -8.67 -13.08
CA SER A 57 5.66 -8.14 -11.76
C SER A 57 4.46 -7.19 -11.85
N ASP A 58 3.52 -7.32 -10.91
CA ASP A 58 2.44 -6.35 -10.75
C ASP A 58 2.89 -5.11 -9.94
N ILE A 59 2.19 -3.99 -10.13
CA ILE A 59 2.33 -2.79 -9.30
C ILE A 59 1.32 -2.87 -8.16
N ASP A 60 1.80 -3.14 -6.94
CA ASP A 60 0.98 -3.28 -5.74
C ASP A 60 0.71 -1.94 -5.05
N LEU A 61 -0.56 -1.59 -4.85
CA LEU A 61 -0.98 -0.32 -4.25
C LEU A 61 -1.99 -0.53 -3.13
N PHE A 62 -1.90 0.27 -2.07
CA PHE A 62 -3.05 0.61 -1.24
C PHE A 62 -3.56 1.99 -1.66
N ILE A 63 -4.87 2.08 -1.93
CA ILE A 63 -5.56 3.34 -2.20
C ILE A 63 -6.60 3.56 -1.12
N ILE A 64 -6.47 4.67 -0.41
CA ILE A 64 -7.32 5.00 0.73
C ILE A 64 -8.31 6.07 0.30
N SER A 65 -9.60 5.75 0.38
CA SER A 65 -10.70 6.67 0.13
C SER A 65 -11.92 6.22 0.92
N ASP A 66 -12.61 7.16 1.56
CA ASP A 66 -13.84 6.89 2.31
C ASP A 66 -15.11 6.96 1.43
N ASP A 67 -14.96 7.32 0.14
CA ASP A 67 -16.05 7.42 -0.83
C ASP A 67 -16.38 6.06 -1.49
N ILE A 68 -15.75 4.98 -1.05
CA ILE A 68 -15.92 3.63 -1.60
C ILE A 68 -16.92 2.80 -0.78
N THR A 69 -17.58 1.83 -1.42
CA THR A 69 -18.49 0.91 -0.71
C THR A 69 -17.74 0.02 0.28
N VAL A 70 -18.33 -0.23 1.46
CA VAL A 70 -17.80 -1.15 2.49
C VAL A 70 -17.93 -2.64 2.11
N ASP A 71 -18.80 -2.97 1.15
CA ASP A 71 -18.97 -4.33 0.64
C ASP A 71 -17.82 -4.71 -0.30
N LEU A 72 -17.00 -5.69 0.10
CA LEU A 72 -15.78 -6.08 -0.61
C LEU A 72 -16.02 -6.61 -2.03
N LEU A 73 -17.10 -7.38 -2.24
CA LEU A 73 -17.39 -7.96 -3.55
C LEU A 73 -17.87 -6.87 -4.52
N LYS A 74 -18.78 -6.02 -4.05
CA LYS A 74 -19.26 -4.86 -4.83
C LYS A 74 -18.11 -3.89 -5.11
N ARG A 75 -17.23 -3.66 -4.13
CA ARG A 75 -16.05 -2.82 -4.29
C ARG A 75 -15.13 -3.37 -5.38
N SER A 76 -14.81 -4.66 -5.34
CA SER A 76 -13.92 -5.28 -6.32
C SER A 76 -14.45 -5.10 -7.74
N GLN A 77 -15.74 -5.43 -7.96
CA GLN A 77 -16.39 -5.26 -9.26
C GLN A 77 -16.41 -3.79 -9.70
N TRP A 78 -16.76 -2.88 -8.79
CA TRP A 78 -16.81 -1.45 -9.06
C TRP A 78 -15.44 -0.88 -9.41
N VAL A 79 -14.39 -1.20 -8.65
CA VAL A 79 -13.00 -0.75 -8.91
C VAL A 79 -12.50 -1.27 -10.25
N VAL A 80 -12.73 -2.54 -10.57
CA VAL A 80 -12.33 -3.13 -11.87
C VAL A 80 -13.03 -2.39 -13.00
N ASN A 81 -14.33 -2.14 -12.90
CA ASN A 81 -15.09 -1.42 -13.92
C ASN A 81 -14.62 0.03 -14.06
N LEU A 82 -14.39 0.70 -12.93
CA LEU A 82 -13.94 2.09 -12.85
C LEU A 82 -12.55 2.28 -13.47
N THR A 83 -11.64 1.33 -13.22
CA THR A 83 -10.23 1.44 -13.62
C THR A 83 -9.87 0.60 -14.84
N ARG A 84 -10.85 -0.04 -15.49
CA ARG A 84 -10.68 -0.90 -16.67
C ARG A 84 -9.73 -0.36 -17.74
N PRO A 85 -9.72 0.95 -18.07
CA PRO A 85 -8.80 1.49 -19.08
C PRO A 85 -7.31 1.45 -18.70
N VAL A 86 -7.00 1.29 -17.40
CA VAL A 86 -5.64 1.44 -16.84
C VAL A 86 -5.25 0.34 -15.84
N CYS A 87 -6.13 -0.61 -15.51
CA CYS A 87 -5.91 -1.58 -14.42
C CYS A 87 -5.01 -2.77 -14.78
N SER A 88 -4.65 -2.96 -16.05
CA SER A 88 -3.79 -4.08 -16.46
C SER A 88 -2.45 -4.01 -15.72
N GLY A 89 -2.03 -5.10 -15.07
CA GLY A 89 -0.81 -5.21 -14.25
C GLY A 89 -0.69 -4.20 -13.11
N ILE A 90 -1.83 -3.76 -12.57
CA ILE A 90 -1.95 -3.00 -11.33
C ILE A 90 -2.76 -3.84 -10.35
N GLN A 91 -2.22 -4.10 -9.18
CA GLN A 91 -2.93 -4.74 -8.07
C GLN A 91 -3.21 -3.70 -6.99
N ALA A 92 -4.33 -2.99 -7.14
CA ALA A 92 -4.74 -1.95 -6.19
C ALA A 92 -5.75 -2.47 -5.15
N LEU A 93 -5.35 -2.44 -3.88
CA LEU A 93 -6.21 -2.68 -2.73
C LEU A 93 -6.86 -1.38 -2.26
N TRP A 94 -8.15 -1.23 -2.59
CA TRP A 94 -8.94 -0.07 -2.17
C TRP A 94 -9.53 -0.28 -0.78
N ARG A 95 -9.25 0.64 0.13
CA ARG A 95 -9.66 0.58 1.54
C ARG A 95 -10.18 1.93 2.01
N THR A 96 -11.14 1.88 2.92
CA THR A 96 -11.51 3.04 3.72
C THR A 96 -10.42 3.32 4.75
N SER A 97 -10.39 4.54 5.29
CA SER A 97 -9.49 4.92 6.38
C SER A 97 -9.65 3.98 7.58
N LYS A 98 -10.89 3.63 7.92
CA LYS A 98 -11.22 2.74 9.04
C LYS A 98 -10.73 1.30 8.82
N GLU A 99 -10.86 0.78 7.60
CA GLU A 99 -10.31 -0.54 7.27
C GLU A 99 -8.78 -0.54 7.35
N MET A 100 -8.13 0.53 6.89
CA MET A 100 -6.68 0.67 6.97
C MET A 100 -6.19 0.70 8.42
N GLU A 101 -6.85 1.48 9.29
CA GLU A 101 -6.61 1.45 10.74
C GLU A 101 -6.78 0.04 11.32
N SER A 102 -7.88 -0.64 10.98
CA SER A 102 -8.13 -2.01 11.46
C SER A 102 -7.08 -3.01 10.97
N TYR A 103 -6.54 -2.86 9.76
CA TYR A 103 -5.47 -3.72 9.26
C TYR A 103 -4.18 -3.50 10.05
N VAL A 104 -3.86 -2.24 10.32
CA VAL A 104 -2.72 -1.87 11.15
C VAL A 104 -2.86 -2.39 12.58
N ASP A 105 -4.02 -2.21 13.19
CA ASP A 105 -4.28 -2.62 14.57
C ASP A 105 -4.24 -4.15 14.71
N SER A 106 -4.80 -4.87 13.74
CA SER A 106 -4.77 -6.35 13.71
C SER A 106 -3.44 -6.94 13.25
N LYS A 107 -2.44 -6.11 12.92
CA LYS A 107 -1.15 -6.54 12.37
C LYS A 107 -1.32 -7.48 11.18
N TYR A 108 -2.27 -7.16 10.30
CA TYR A 108 -2.58 -7.94 9.10
C TYR A 108 -1.28 -8.27 8.34
N TYR A 109 -1.11 -9.52 7.93
CA TYR A 109 0.21 -10.05 7.51
C TYR A 109 0.93 -9.19 6.46
N LEU A 110 0.21 -8.55 5.55
CA LEU A 110 0.78 -7.72 4.49
C LEU A 110 1.06 -6.27 4.93
N ILE A 111 0.35 -5.79 5.96
CA ILE A 111 0.34 -4.36 6.29
C ILE A 111 1.68 -3.89 6.86
N LEU A 112 2.36 -4.77 7.60
CA LEU A 112 3.64 -4.43 8.23
C LEU A 112 4.72 -4.26 7.18
N ASP A 113 4.81 -5.19 6.22
CA ASP A 113 5.74 -5.10 5.10
C ASP A 113 5.43 -3.90 4.21
N ALA A 114 4.14 -3.69 3.91
CA ALA A 114 3.71 -2.55 3.11
C ALA A 114 4.05 -1.21 3.77
N LEU A 115 3.85 -1.07 5.09
CA LEU A 115 4.23 0.15 5.80
C LEU A 115 5.73 0.30 5.97
N ASP A 116 6.49 -0.77 6.15
CA ASP A 116 7.94 -0.71 6.36
C ASP A 116 8.67 -0.34 5.06
N GLU A 117 8.46 -1.13 4.02
CA GLU A 117 9.20 -1.08 2.75
C GLU A 117 8.52 -0.22 1.68
N GLY A 118 7.23 0.06 1.85
CA GLY A 118 6.44 0.81 0.88
C GLY A 118 6.80 2.30 0.83
N GLN A 119 6.49 2.89 -0.32
CA GLN A 119 6.66 4.30 -0.62
C GLN A 119 5.30 5.01 -0.58
N ILE A 120 5.15 5.95 0.34
CA ILE A 120 3.95 6.80 0.42
C ILE A 120 4.01 7.77 -0.77
N LEU A 121 3.10 7.61 -1.72
CA LEU A 121 3.05 8.43 -2.93
C LEU A 121 2.21 9.69 -2.73
N TYR A 122 1.18 9.61 -1.88
CA TYR A 122 0.26 10.71 -1.59
C TYR A 122 -0.29 10.53 -0.18
N ASP A 123 -0.20 11.57 0.67
CA ASP A 123 -0.67 11.55 2.06
C ASP A 123 -0.75 12.98 2.66
N PRO A 124 -1.58 13.87 2.08
CA PRO A 124 -1.60 15.29 2.43
C PRO A 124 -1.97 15.59 3.88
N ASP A 125 -2.75 14.72 4.53
CA ASP A 125 -3.15 14.86 5.94
C ASP A 125 -2.28 14.05 6.92
N ASN A 126 -1.18 13.44 6.40
CA ASN A 126 -0.26 12.58 7.14
C ASN A 126 -0.96 11.37 7.79
N PHE A 127 -2.03 10.85 7.20
CA PHE A 127 -2.75 9.69 7.70
C PHE A 127 -1.87 8.44 7.74
N LEU A 128 -1.27 8.06 6.60
CA LEU A 128 -0.40 6.88 6.53
C LEU A 128 0.88 7.09 7.32
N ARG A 129 1.44 8.29 7.30
CA ARG A 129 2.66 8.63 8.07
C ARG A 129 2.44 8.43 9.57
N LYS A 130 1.33 8.92 10.12
CA LYS A 130 0.99 8.72 11.54
C LYS A 130 0.75 7.25 11.87
N LEU A 131 0.06 6.51 10.99
CA LEU A 131 -0.11 5.07 11.19
C LEU A 131 1.23 4.35 11.22
N LYS A 132 2.10 4.60 10.24
CA LYS A 132 3.46 4.05 10.17
C LYS A 132 4.25 4.32 11.45
N GLU A 133 4.31 5.58 11.88
CA GLU A 133 5.06 6.00 13.07
C GLU A 133 4.52 5.32 14.34
N ARG A 134 3.19 5.32 14.52
CA ARG A 134 2.53 4.67 15.66
C ARG A 134 2.86 3.18 15.70
N THR A 135 2.72 2.49 14.57
CA THR A 135 2.95 1.04 14.47
C THR A 135 4.39 0.68 14.78
N PHE A 136 5.37 1.35 14.18
CA PHE A 136 6.77 1.00 14.42
C PHE A 136 7.27 1.40 15.80
N LYS A 137 6.68 2.45 16.39
CA LYS A 137 6.90 2.75 17.82
C LYS A 137 6.40 1.60 18.70
N GLU A 138 5.16 1.15 18.49
CA GLU A 138 4.56 0.04 19.25
C GLU A 138 5.34 -1.27 19.08
N LEU A 139 5.70 -1.63 17.84
CA LEU A 139 6.49 -2.83 17.55
C LEU A 139 7.85 -2.81 18.25
N LYS A 140 8.52 -1.63 18.25
CA LYS A 140 9.79 -1.44 18.94
C LYS A 140 9.64 -1.58 20.46
N GLU A 141 8.61 -0.98 21.05
CA GLU A 141 8.31 -1.09 22.48
C GLU A 141 8.01 -2.52 22.89
N LYS A 142 7.31 -3.28 22.02
CA LYS A 142 7.03 -4.70 22.20
C LYS A 142 8.21 -5.61 21.89
N GLY A 143 9.34 -5.09 21.42
CA GLY A 143 10.53 -5.88 21.09
C GLY A 143 10.37 -6.78 19.86
N VAL A 144 9.47 -6.43 18.93
CA VAL A 144 9.29 -7.15 17.67
C VAL A 144 10.47 -6.85 16.75
N ILE A 145 11.04 -7.92 16.16
CA ILE A 145 12.20 -7.83 15.28
C ILE A 145 11.76 -8.16 13.85
N LYS A 146 12.11 -7.31 12.89
CA LYS A 146 11.97 -7.62 11.46
C LYS A 146 13.13 -8.50 11.01
N THR A 147 12.83 -9.64 10.41
CA THR A 147 13.80 -10.48 9.68
C THR A 147 13.64 -10.29 8.17
N GLU A 148 14.47 -10.94 7.36
CA GLU A 148 14.32 -10.90 5.89
C GLU A 148 13.00 -11.51 5.41
N LEU A 149 12.44 -12.49 6.13
CA LEU A 149 11.29 -13.28 5.69
C LEU A 149 10.01 -13.03 6.48
N TYR A 150 10.11 -12.58 7.73
CA TYR A 150 8.97 -12.43 8.63
C TYR A 150 9.24 -11.47 9.79
N TRP A 151 8.17 -11.07 10.47
CA TRP A 151 8.21 -10.33 11.73
C TRP A 151 8.20 -11.31 12.91
N GLN A 152 9.15 -11.16 13.82
CA GLN A 152 9.31 -12.04 14.98
C GLN A 152 8.88 -11.32 16.25
N TRP A 153 7.80 -11.81 16.88
CA TRP A 153 7.39 -11.36 18.21
C TRP A 153 8.25 -12.02 19.28
N PRO A 154 8.63 -11.30 20.34
CA PRO A 154 9.40 -11.90 21.43
C PRO A 154 8.51 -12.82 22.25
N ILE A 155 8.71 -14.12 22.08
CA ILE A 155 8.06 -15.14 22.90
C ILE A 155 9.00 -15.46 24.06
N LYS A 156 8.55 -15.20 25.30
CA LYS A 156 9.36 -15.51 26.50
C LYS A 156 9.38 -17.03 26.75
N LYS A 157 8.25 -17.72 26.59
CA LYS A 157 8.12 -19.18 26.68
C LYS A 157 7.05 -19.72 25.72
N PHE A 158 7.21 -20.96 25.28
CA PHE A 158 6.21 -21.66 24.46
C PHE A 158 4.88 -21.75 25.22
N GLY A 159 3.79 -21.26 24.64
CA GLY A 159 2.46 -21.20 25.26
C GLY A 159 2.09 -19.85 25.89
N ASP A 160 3.01 -18.88 25.93
CA ASP A 160 2.68 -17.52 26.36
C ASP A 160 1.73 -16.84 25.36
N LYS A 161 0.79 -16.04 25.87
CA LYS A 161 -0.06 -15.21 25.02
C LYS A 161 0.78 -14.12 24.36
N ILE A 162 0.64 -13.99 23.05
CA ILE A 162 1.24 -12.91 22.27
C ILE A 162 0.29 -11.71 22.37
N GLU A 163 0.79 -10.57 22.83
CA GLU A 163 0.08 -9.30 22.77
C GLU A 163 0.34 -8.64 21.40
N TYR A 164 -0.70 -8.60 20.56
CA TYR A 164 -0.69 -7.99 19.22
C TYR A 164 -0.83 -6.49 19.26
#